data_AF-A0A5J4P544-F1
#
_entry.id   AF-A0A5J4P544-F1
#
_cell.length_a   1.000
_cell.length_b   1.000
_cell.length_c   1.000
_cell.angle_alpha   90.00
_cell.angle_beta   90.00
_cell.angle_gamma   90.00
#
_symmetry.space_group_name_H-M   'P 1'
#
loop_
_entity.id
_entity.type
_entity.pdbx_description
1 polymer ?
#
loop_
_entity_poly.entity_id
_entity_poly.type
_entity_poly.pdbx_seq_one_letter_code
_entity_poly.pdbx_strand_id
1 'polypeptide(L)'
;QHRLGGLEKDYNTSTISTDPSNHQKMTIIRQAKIDYIANCIPTQEVEGNAEDADLLIVGWGGTYGHLYSAMEMMQEQGKKVALAHFKYISPLPKNAAEILRKYKKIVVAEQNMGQFAAILRARVPGITLCPFNRVKGQPFNVVRLAEEFTKILEEK
;
A
#
# COMPACT_ATOMS: atom_id res chain seq x y z
N GLN A 1 -14.51 -29.03 -25.95
CA GLN A 1 -13.57 -28.05 -26.55
C GLN A 1 -13.54 -26.83 -25.65
N HIS A 2 -12.42 -26.52 -24.99
CA HIS A 2 -12.33 -25.33 -24.12
C HIS A 2 -12.32 -24.06 -24.99
N ARG A 3 -13.26 -23.15 -24.73
CA ARG A 3 -13.36 -21.88 -25.46
C ARG A 3 -12.69 -20.79 -24.64
N LEU A 4 -11.58 -20.24 -25.11
CA LEU A 4 -10.88 -19.10 -24.50
C LEU A 4 -11.20 -17.83 -25.32
N GLY A 5 -11.34 -16.68 -24.65
CA GLY A 5 -11.83 -15.45 -25.26
C GLY A 5 -12.34 -14.46 -24.20
N GLY A 6 -12.51 -13.19 -24.59
CA GLY A 6 -12.85 -12.08 -23.69
C GLY A 6 -14.33 -11.90 -23.36
N LEU A 7 -15.23 -12.61 -24.07
CA LEU A 7 -16.66 -12.61 -23.74
C LEU A 7 -16.93 -13.40 -22.46
N GLU A 8 -17.94 -12.97 -21.70
CA GLU A 8 -18.40 -13.67 -20.51
C GLU A 8 -18.82 -15.11 -20.84
N LYS A 9 -18.54 -16.02 -19.90
CA LYS A 9 -18.82 -17.44 -20.08
C LYS A 9 -19.62 -18.00 -18.94
N ASP A 10 -20.44 -18.99 -19.26
CA ASP A 10 -21.10 -19.81 -18.27
C ASP A 10 -20.09 -20.51 -17.36
N TYR A 11 -20.32 -20.44 -16.06
CA TYR A 11 -19.43 -20.97 -15.03
C TYR A 11 -19.13 -22.47 -15.18
N ASN A 12 -20.12 -23.26 -15.61
CA ASN A 12 -19.98 -24.72 -15.66
C ASN A 12 -19.53 -25.20 -17.05
N THR A 13 -20.08 -24.61 -18.10
CA THR A 13 -19.95 -25.14 -19.48
C THR A 13 -18.92 -24.41 -20.32
N SER A 14 -18.43 -23.23 -19.88
CA SER A 14 -17.53 -22.37 -20.64
C SER A 14 -18.07 -21.91 -22.01
N THR A 15 -19.38 -22.01 -22.23
CA THR A 15 -20.06 -21.42 -23.39
C THR A 15 -20.28 -19.93 -23.17
N ILE A 16 -20.48 -19.15 -24.24
CA ILE A 16 -20.76 -17.70 -24.10
C ILE A 16 -22.10 -17.55 -23.37
N SER A 17 -22.13 -16.69 -22.35
CA SER A 17 -23.33 -16.43 -21.57
C SER A 17 -23.56 -14.93 -21.43
N THR A 18 -24.80 -14.52 -21.64
CA THR A 18 -25.32 -13.17 -21.34
C THR A 18 -26.28 -13.17 -20.16
N ASP A 19 -26.40 -14.29 -19.44
CA ASP A 19 -27.26 -14.39 -18.27
C ASP A 19 -26.73 -13.49 -17.12
N PRO A 20 -27.57 -12.61 -16.54
CA PRO A 20 -27.14 -11.67 -15.52
C PRO A 20 -26.66 -12.36 -14.23
N SER A 21 -27.29 -13.46 -13.82
CA SER A 21 -26.90 -14.18 -12.59
C SER A 21 -25.55 -14.87 -12.76
N ASN A 22 -25.30 -15.44 -13.94
CA ASN A 22 -24.00 -15.97 -14.31
C ASN A 22 -22.94 -14.86 -14.31
N HIS A 23 -23.22 -13.70 -14.90
CA HIS A 23 -22.27 -12.58 -14.91
C HIS A 23 -21.89 -12.11 -13.50
N GLN A 24 -22.86 -12.00 -12.59
CA GLN A 24 -22.60 -11.68 -11.18
C GLN A 24 -21.73 -12.76 -10.52
N LYS A 25 -22.08 -14.05 -10.67
CA LYS A 25 -21.33 -15.16 -10.11
C LYS A 25 -19.88 -15.19 -10.62
N MET A 26 -19.70 -15.08 -11.94
CA MET A 26 -18.39 -15.09 -12.57
C MET A 26 -17.53 -13.90 -12.13
N THR A 27 -18.13 -12.72 -11.97
CA THR A 27 -17.46 -11.52 -11.47
C THR A 27 -17.00 -11.69 -10.02
N ILE A 28 -17.87 -12.18 -9.13
CA ILE A 28 -17.52 -12.48 -7.74
C ILE A 28 -16.39 -13.49 -7.66
N ILE A 29 -16.43 -14.56 -8.47
CA ILE A 29 -15.40 -15.60 -8.45
C ILE A 29 -14.05 -15.08 -8.95
N ARG A 30 -14.03 -14.23 -9.99
CA ARG A 30 -12.80 -13.57 -10.44
C ARG A 30 -12.23 -12.65 -9.36
N GLN A 31 -13.07 -11.86 -8.69
CA GLN A 31 -12.63 -11.03 -7.58
C GLN A 31 -12.09 -11.87 -6.41
N ALA A 32 -12.79 -12.93 -6.01
CA ALA A 32 -12.37 -13.83 -4.95
C ALA A 32 -11.01 -14.49 -5.24
N LYS A 33 -10.71 -14.80 -6.51
CA LYS A 33 -9.38 -15.27 -6.92
C LYS A 33 -8.28 -14.22 -6.69
N ILE A 34 -8.56 -12.96 -7.00
CA ILE A 34 -7.63 -11.86 -6.74
C ILE A 34 -7.45 -11.67 -5.23
N ASP A 35 -8.53 -11.64 -4.47
CA ASP A 35 -8.49 -11.47 -3.01
C ASP A 35 -7.74 -12.63 -2.35
N TYR A 36 -7.86 -13.84 -2.90
CA TYR A 36 -7.16 -15.02 -2.40
C TYR A 36 -5.63 -14.89 -2.47
N ILE A 37 -5.08 -14.08 -3.39
CA ILE A 37 -3.63 -13.84 -3.50
C ILE A 37 -3.05 -13.30 -2.18
N ALA A 38 -3.83 -12.57 -1.38
CA ALA A 38 -3.40 -12.09 -0.06
C ALA A 38 -3.05 -13.25 0.90
N ASN A 39 -3.57 -14.47 0.68
CA ASN A 39 -3.20 -15.67 1.44
C ASN A 39 -1.88 -16.29 0.99
N CYS A 40 -1.40 -15.94 -0.20
CA CYS A 40 -0.23 -16.56 -0.84
C CYS A 40 1.00 -15.65 -0.85
N ILE A 41 0.85 -14.37 -0.51
CA ILE A 41 1.95 -13.41 -0.42
C ILE A 41 2.43 -13.28 1.03
N PRO A 42 3.72 -12.94 1.24
CA PRO A 42 4.25 -12.65 2.57
C PRO A 42 3.50 -11.52 3.28
N THR A 43 3.53 -11.54 4.60
CA THR A 43 3.12 -10.41 5.44
C THR A 43 4.03 -9.20 5.20
N GLN A 44 3.49 -8.00 5.39
CA GLN A 44 4.30 -6.79 5.35
C GLN A 44 5.18 -6.71 6.60
N GLU A 45 6.46 -6.43 6.40
CA GLU A 45 7.42 -6.14 7.47
C GLU A 45 7.46 -4.63 7.75
N VAL A 46 7.84 -4.29 8.98
CA VAL A 46 8.07 -2.92 9.43
C VAL A 46 9.47 -2.82 9.99
N GLU A 47 10.25 -1.88 9.46
CA GLU A 47 11.64 -1.63 9.85
C GLU A 47 11.72 -0.46 10.84
N GLY A 48 12.79 -0.41 11.64
CA GLY A 48 13.03 0.66 12.61
C GLY A 48 12.30 0.45 13.95
N ASN A 49 11.76 1.53 14.52
CA ASN A 49 11.03 1.52 15.80
C ASN A 49 9.63 0.92 15.65
N ALA A 50 9.51 -0.31 15.14
CA ALA A 50 8.25 -0.92 14.75
C ALA A 50 7.20 -0.94 15.90
N GLU A 51 7.65 -1.14 17.14
CA GLU A 51 6.77 -1.28 18.30
C GLU A 51 6.39 0.06 18.96
N ASP A 52 7.18 1.13 18.79
CA ASP A 52 7.02 2.37 19.54
C ASP A 52 7.19 3.67 18.71
N ALA A 53 7.17 3.58 17.38
CA ALA A 53 7.23 4.76 16.51
C ALA A 53 5.99 5.65 16.58
N ASP A 54 6.24 6.96 16.60
CA ASP A 54 5.21 8.00 16.56
C ASP A 54 4.77 8.32 15.12
N LEU A 55 5.62 8.03 14.14
CA LEU A 55 5.37 8.20 12.70
C LEU A 55 5.74 6.93 11.93
N LEU A 56 4.80 6.44 11.12
CA LEU A 56 5.06 5.43 10.10
C LEU A 56 5.31 6.08 8.74
N ILE A 57 6.47 5.83 8.17
CA ILE A 57 6.79 6.12 6.77
C ILE A 57 6.29 4.95 5.92
N VAL A 58 5.49 5.26 4.91
CA VAL A 58 4.95 4.28 3.96
C VAL A 58 5.44 4.62 2.57
N GLY A 59 6.02 3.63 1.90
CA GLY A 59 6.52 3.74 0.54
C GLY A 59 6.23 2.51 -0.30
N TRP A 60 6.54 2.60 -1.59
CA TRP A 60 6.47 1.48 -2.52
C TRP A 60 7.42 1.69 -3.72
N GLY A 61 7.71 0.60 -4.45
CA GLY A 61 8.51 0.64 -5.67
C GLY A 61 9.95 1.12 -5.44
N GLY A 62 10.45 2.00 -6.31
CA GLY A 62 11.83 2.50 -6.26
C GLY A 62 12.13 3.50 -5.14
N THR A 63 11.18 3.79 -4.25
CA THR A 63 11.35 4.76 -3.17
C THR A 63 12.11 4.21 -1.97
N TYR A 64 12.22 2.87 -1.84
CA TYR A 64 12.80 2.16 -0.68
C TYR A 64 14.09 2.79 -0.15
N GLY A 65 15.15 2.86 -0.96
CA GLY A 65 16.46 3.31 -0.50
C GLY A 65 16.45 4.72 0.08
N HIS A 66 15.69 5.64 -0.52
CA HIS A 66 15.57 7.00 -0.04
C HIS A 66 14.80 7.09 1.29
N LEU A 67 13.74 6.29 1.43
CA LEU A 67 12.90 6.28 2.63
C LEU A 67 13.58 5.56 3.80
N TYR A 68 14.32 4.49 3.52
CA TYR A 68 15.14 3.78 4.49
C TYR A 68 16.24 4.70 5.04
N SER A 69 17.02 5.37 4.17
CA SER A 69 18.03 6.32 4.63
C SER A 69 17.44 7.53 5.37
N ALA A 70 16.24 7.99 5.00
CA ALA A 70 15.57 9.07 5.74
C ALA A 70 15.12 8.61 7.13
N MET A 71 14.61 7.38 7.25
CA MET A 71 14.26 6.76 8.53
C MET A 71 15.49 6.65 9.44
N GLU A 72 16.61 6.09 8.94
CA GLU A 72 17.86 5.98 9.70
C GLU A 72 18.35 7.35 10.19
N MET A 73 18.40 8.34 9.30
CA MET A 73 18.80 9.71 9.65
C MET A 73 17.91 10.34 10.73
N MET A 74 16.60 10.08 10.69
CA MET A 74 15.67 10.56 11.73
C MET A 74 15.87 9.83 13.06
N GLN A 75 16.16 8.52 13.04
CA GLN A 75 16.44 7.76 14.25
C GLN A 75 17.77 8.16 14.91
N GLU A 76 18.80 8.46 14.12
CA GLU A 76 20.06 9.02 14.62
C GLU A 76 19.85 10.35 15.36
N GLN A 77 18.80 11.09 15.00
CA GLN A 77 18.37 12.33 15.67
C GLN A 77 17.41 12.07 16.86
N GLY A 78 17.25 10.81 17.27
CA GLY A 78 16.41 10.41 18.40
C GLY A 78 14.90 10.43 18.12
N LYS A 79 14.47 10.51 16.85
CA LYS A 79 13.04 10.47 16.49
C LYS A 79 12.58 9.01 16.42
N LYS A 80 11.40 8.73 16.98
CA LYS A 80 10.79 7.39 16.94
C LYS A 80 10.01 7.22 15.64
N VAL A 81 10.66 6.64 14.63
CA VAL A 81 10.08 6.44 13.30
C VAL A 81 10.24 5.00 12.83
N ALA A 82 9.26 4.54 12.05
CA ALA A 82 9.26 3.21 11.44
C ALA A 82 8.98 3.31 9.94
N LEU A 83 9.39 2.28 9.18
CA LEU A 83 9.19 2.20 7.73
C LEU A 83 8.40 0.93 7.38
N ALA A 84 7.28 1.08 6.67
CA ALA A 84 6.60 0.00 5.98
C ALA A 84 6.67 0.23 4.46
N HIS A 85 7.59 -0.46 3.80
CA HIS A 85 7.74 -0.38 2.35
C HIS A 85 7.02 -1.53 1.64
N PHE A 86 5.94 -1.22 0.94
CA PHE A 86 5.06 -2.20 0.32
C PHE A 86 5.60 -2.69 -1.02
N LYS A 87 5.74 -4.02 -1.13
CA LYS A 87 5.99 -4.72 -2.40
C LYS A 87 4.69 -5.12 -3.12
N TYR A 88 3.64 -5.41 -2.35
CA TYR A 88 2.34 -5.83 -2.85
C TYR A 88 1.29 -4.74 -2.55
N ILE A 89 0.68 -4.18 -3.59
CA ILE A 89 -0.28 -3.07 -3.47
C ILE A 89 -1.73 -3.46 -3.84
N SER A 90 -1.92 -4.56 -4.57
CA SER A 90 -3.24 -5.08 -4.95
C SER A 90 -3.19 -6.60 -5.24
N PRO A 91 -3.72 -7.45 -4.35
CA PRO A 91 -4.22 -7.10 -3.03
C PRO A 91 -3.08 -6.65 -2.10
N LEU A 92 -3.44 -5.97 -1.00
CA LEU A 92 -2.50 -5.67 0.08
C LEU A 92 -2.18 -6.94 0.89
N PRO A 93 -1.00 -7.01 1.54
CA PRO A 93 -0.72 -8.02 2.56
C PRO A 93 -1.80 -8.02 3.65
N LYS A 94 -2.15 -9.20 4.17
CA LYS A 94 -3.25 -9.35 5.15
C LYS A 94 -3.10 -8.49 6.40
N ASN A 95 -1.87 -8.31 6.86
CA ASN A 95 -1.56 -7.53 8.05
C ASN A 95 -1.44 -6.02 7.80
N ALA A 96 -1.63 -5.55 6.55
CA ALA A 96 -1.50 -4.12 6.22
C ALA A 96 -2.43 -3.24 7.05
N ALA A 97 -3.70 -3.65 7.20
CA ALA A 97 -4.67 -2.89 8.00
C ALA A 97 -4.32 -2.86 9.49
N GLU A 98 -3.75 -3.95 10.02
CA GLU A 98 -3.31 -4.03 11.41
C GLU A 98 -2.12 -3.09 11.64
N ILE A 99 -1.09 -3.16 10.78
CA ILE A 99 0.09 -2.28 10.84
C ILE A 99 -0.34 -0.83 10.80
N LEU A 100 -1.11 -0.42 9.79
CA LEU A 100 -1.47 0.98 9.59
C LEU A 100 -2.26 1.55 10.77
N ARG A 101 -3.11 0.75 11.42
CA ARG A 101 -3.90 1.22 12.57
C ARG A 101 -3.10 1.38 13.86
N LYS A 102 -1.90 0.80 13.97
CA LYS A 102 -1.03 0.97 15.16
C LYS A 102 -0.47 2.39 15.27
N TYR A 103 -0.36 3.11 14.15
CA TYR A 103 0.30 4.40 14.11
C TYR A 103 -0.70 5.55 14.08
N LYS A 104 -0.41 6.60 14.87
CA LYS A 104 -1.20 7.83 14.91
C LYS A 104 -1.00 8.67 13.66
N LYS A 105 0.21 8.67 13.12
CA LYS A 105 0.60 9.41 11.93
C LYS A 105 1.24 8.48 10.92
N ILE A 106 0.79 8.60 9.68
CA ILE A 106 1.28 7.79 8.57
C ILE A 106 1.59 8.73 7.42
N VAL A 107 2.86 8.87 7.06
CA VAL A 107 3.26 9.60 5.85
C VAL A 107 3.37 8.61 4.70
N VAL A 108 2.63 8.86 3.61
CA VAL A 108 2.73 8.05 2.39
C VAL A 108 3.55 8.81 1.37
N ALA A 109 4.80 8.41 1.19
CA ALA A 109 5.74 9.09 0.33
C ALA A 109 5.80 8.42 -1.05
N GLU A 110 5.38 9.16 -2.08
CA GLU A 110 5.33 8.64 -3.45
C GLU A 110 5.72 9.68 -4.51
N GLN A 111 6.35 9.21 -5.59
CA GLN A 111 6.74 10.03 -6.74
C GLN A 111 5.64 10.06 -7.82
N ASN A 112 4.40 10.17 -7.38
CA ASN A 112 3.20 10.23 -8.21
C ASN A 112 2.17 11.14 -7.51
N MET A 113 0.90 11.08 -7.91
CA MET A 113 -0.15 11.98 -7.43
C MET A 113 -0.95 11.44 -6.22
N GLY A 114 -0.41 10.48 -5.47
CA GLY A 114 -1.07 9.94 -4.28
C GLY A 114 -1.88 8.67 -4.56
N GLN A 115 -1.53 7.91 -5.60
CA GLN A 115 -2.27 6.71 -6.00
C GLN A 115 -2.26 5.66 -4.88
N PHE A 116 -1.12 5.46 -4.22
CA PHE A 116 -1.04 4.46 -3.17
C PHE A 116 -1.78 4.92 -1.91
N ALA A 117 -1.66 6.19 -1.53
CA ALA A 117 -2.47 6.76 -0.45
C ALA A 117 -3.98 6.61 -0.70
N ALA A 118 -4.43 6.74 -1.96
CA ALA A 118 -5.83 6.51 -2.32
C ALA A 118 -6.26 5.05 -2.14
N ILE A 119 -5.41 4.10 -2.57
CA ILE A 119 -5.66 2.66 -2.36
C ILE A 119 -5.74 2.34 -0.87
N LEU A 120 -4.79 2.84 -0.07
CA LEU A 120 -4.75 2.60 1.37
C LEU A 120 -6.01 3.15 2.07
N ARG A 121 -6.46 4.37 1.74
CA ARG A 121 -7.71 4.92 2.26
C ARG A 121 -8.93 4.07 1.89
N ALA A 122 -8.99 3.57 0.65
CA ALA A 122 -10.10 2.75 0.19
C ALA A 122 -10.13 1.38 0.87
N ARG A 123 -8.97 0.79 1.17
CA ARG A 123 -8.85 -0.56 1.74
C ARG A 123 -8.85 -0.60 3.26
N VAL A 124 -8.40 0.48 3.90
CA VAL A 124 -8.27 0.58 5.36
C VAL A 124 -8.98 1.86 5.80
N PRO A 125 -10.32 1.86 5.90
CA PRO A 125 -11.07 3.03 6.31
C PRO A 125 -10.73 3.42 7.76
N GLY A 126 -10.76 4.72 8.03
CA GLY A 126 -10.57 5.29 9.37
C GLY A 126 -9.12 5.60 9.77
N ILE A 127 -8.14 5.46 8.85
CA ILE A 127 -6.75 5.89 9.10
C ILE A 127 -6.50 7.30 8.57
N THR A 128 -5.67 8.05 9.30
CA THR A 128 -5.20 9.38 8.88
C THR A 128 -3.89 9.24 8.12
N LEU A 129 -3.91 9.57 6.82
CA LEU A 129 -2.73 9.55 5.95
C LEU A 129 -2.30 10.98 5.62
N CYS A 130 -1.02 11.26 5.78
CA CYS A 130 -0.33 12.45 5.29
C CYS A 130 0.32 12.12 3.94
N PRO A 131 -0.31 12.41 2.79
CA PRO A 131 0.31 12.15 1.49
C PRO A 131 1.49 13.10 1.26
N PHE A 132 2.66 12.55 0.94
CA PHE A 132 3.85 13.28 0.53
C PHE A 132 4.16 12.96 -0.93
N ASN A 133 3.64 13.79 -1.83
CA ASN A 133 3.71 13.58 -3.28
C ASN A 133 4.80 14.48 -3.90
N ARG A 134 5.78 13.89 -4.60
CA ARG A 134 6.79 14.65 -5.38
C ARG A 134 6.92 14.14 -6.80
N VAL A 135 6.22 14.80 -7.72
CA VAL A 135 6.24 14.48 -9.16
C VAL A 135 7.14 15.46 -9.90
N LYS A 136 8.46 15.37 -9.65
CA LYS A 136 9.46 16.27 -10.25
C LYS A 136 10.39 15.60 -11.26
N GLY A 137 10.17 14.31 -11.57
CA GLY A 137 11.07 13.55 -12.44
C GLY A 137 12.49 13.37 -11.90
N GLN A 138 12.66 13.54 -10.58
CA GLN A 138 13.94 13.42 -9.88
C GLN A 138 13.75 12.52 -8.66
N PRO A 139 14.76 11.70 -8.29
CA PRO A 139 14.74 10.92 -7.05
C PRO A 139 14.47 11.78 -5.81
N PHE A 140 14.02 11.14 -4.74
CA PHE A 140 13.89 11.84 -3.48
C PHE A 140 15.25 12.28 -2.95
N ASN A 141 15.30 13.45 -2.31
CA ASN A 141 16.47 13.88 -1.56
C ASN A 141 16.27 13.48 -0.10
N VAL A 142 17.19 12.66 0.44
CA VAL A 142 17.08 12.08 1.79
C VAL A 142 17.01 13.13 2.89
N VAL A 143 17.87 14.14 2.84
CA VAL A 143 17.89 15.24 3.84
C VAL A 143 16.55 15.96 3.86
N ARG A 144 16.03 16.28 2.67
CA ARG A 144 14.72 16.92 2.55
C ARG A 144 13.58 16.02 3.05
N LEU A 145 13.64 14.71 2.80
CA LEU A 145 12.64 13.79 3.34
C LEU A 145 12.64 13.83 4.86
N ALA A 146 13.80 13.72 5.49
CA ALA A 146 13.94 13.77 6.94
C ALA A 146 13.41 15.09 7.53
N GLU A 147 13.72 16.24 6.91
CA GLU A 147 13.19 17.54 7.32
C GLU A 147 11.66 17.62 7.26
N GLU A 148 11.06 17.22 6.13
CA GLU A 148 9.61 17.32 5.93
C GLU A 148 8.86 16.31 6.80
N PHE A 149 9.41 15.09 6.98
CA PHE A 149 8.82 14.07 7.86
C PHE A 149 8.94 14.47 9.32
N THR A 150 10.01 15.15 9.73
CA THR A 150 10.14 15.71 11.09
C THR A 150 9.06 16.75 11.36
N LYS A 151 8.76 17.64 10.40
CA LYS A 151 7.64 18.58 10.54
C LYS A 151 6.31 17.86 10.72
N ILE A 152 6.02 16.86 9.88
CA ILE A 152 4.80 16.04 10.01
C ILE A 152 4.73 15.35 11.38
N LEU A 153 5.86 14.84 11.87
CA LEU A 153 5.96 14.22 13.19
C LEU A 153 5.65 15.22 14.32
N GLU A 154 6.07 16.48 14.20
CA GLU A 154 5.93 17.52 15.22
C GLU A 154 4.61 18.32 15.15
N GLU A 155 3.92 18.33 14.01
CA GLU A 155 2.61 18.97 13.83
C GLU A 155 1.55 18.39 14.78
N LYS A 156 0.80 19.22 15.52
CA LYS A 156 -0.18 18.74 16.50
C LYS A 156 -1.47 18.25 15.89
#